data_AF-A0A4Q4D8E8-F1
#
_entry.id   AF-A0A4Q4D8E8-F1
#
_cell.length_a   1.000
_cell.length_b   1.000
_cell.length_c   1.000
_cell.angle_alpha   90.00
_cell.angle_beta   90.00
_cell.angle_gamma   90.00
#
_symmetry.space_group_name_H-M   'P 1'
#
loop_
_entity.id
_entity.type
_entity.pdbx_description
1 polymer ?
#
loop_
_entity_poly.entity_id
_entity_poly.type
_entity_poly.pdbx_seq_one_letter_code
_entity_poly.pdbx_strand_id
1 'polypeptide(L)'
;MSAEQWNLNHPGDYSRVPWITSKLMDSAALTVAVSDYMRAVPDQISRWVPGPWQSLGTDGFGFADTRAAARRTFQVDAESIVVATLAGLADRGLVDRSVVRDAFTELRIDDPTATRGVAQEGGDA
;
A
#
# COMPACT_ATOMS: atom_id res chain seq x y z
N MET A 1 -7.67 17.27 -7.91
CA MET A 1 -7.23 18.45 -8.69
C MET A 1 -8.09 19.70 -8.48
N SER A 2 -9.42 19.63 -8.34
CA SER A 2 -10.27 20.84 -8.20
C SER A 2 -9.93 21.75 -7.01
N ALA A 3 -9.59 21.19 -5.85
CA ALA A 3 -9.20 21.96 -4.66
C ALA A 3 -7.90 22.74 -4.89
N GLU A 4 -6.87 22.11 -5.46
CA GLU A 4 -5.58 22.77 -5.72
C GLU A 4 -5.68 23.87 -6.75
N GLN A 5 -6.40 23.62 -7.85
CA GLN A 5 -6.63 24.63 -8.87
C GLN A 5 -7.39 25.83 -8.31
N TRP A 6 -8.35 25.61 -7.42
CA TRP A 6 -9.03 26.70 -6.73
C TRP A 6 -8.06 27.44 -5.81
N ASN A 7 -7.28 26.74 -4.97
CA ASN A 7 -6.33 27.36 -4.03
C ASN A 7 -5.28 28.22 -4.75
N LEU A 8 -4.79 27.75 -5.91
CA LEU A 8 -3.82 28.49 -6.73
C LEU A 8 -4.40 29.79 -7.30
N ASN A 9 -5.67 29.77 -7.70
CA ASN A 9 -6.33 30.91 -8.33
C ASN A 9 -7.03 31.86 -7.34
N HIS A 10 -7.09 31.51 -6.04
CA HIS A 10 -7.79 32.28 -5.01
C HIS A 10 -6.94 32.43 -3.73
N PRO A 11 -5.74 33.08 -3.80
CA PRO A 11 -4.81 33.13 -2.67
C PRO A 11 -5.30 33.96 -1.47
N GLY A 12 -6.32 34.80 -1.64
CA GLY A 12 -6.92 35.61 -0.57
C GLY A 12 -8.13 34.97 0.11
N ASP A 13 -8.64 33.85 -0.40
CA ASP A 13 -9.85 33.19 0.09
C ASP A 13 -9.52 31.95 0.95
N TYR A 14 -10.53 31.37 1.60
CA TYR A 14 -10.37 30.16 2.41
C TYR A 14 -9.99 28.93 1.59
N SER A 15 -8.79 28.40 1.83
CA SER A 15 -8.29 27.19 1.16
C SER A 15 -9.27 26.01 1.21
N ARG A 16 -9.52 25.42 0.05
CA ARG A 16 -10.25 24.16 -0.08
C ARG A 16 -9.36 22.98 0.30
N VAL A 17 -9.93 22.07 1.07
CA VAL A 17 -9.30 20.81 1.47
C VAL A 17 -9.67 19.72 0.45
N PRO A 18 -8.70 18.97 -0.11
CA PRO A 18 -9.01 17.81 -0.95
C PRO A 18 -9.88 16.80 -0.19
N TRP A 19 -10.83 16.16 -0.89
CA TRP A 19 -11.75 15.23 -0.24
C TRP A 19 -11.04 14.05 0.45
N ILE A 20 -10.00 13.50 -0.18
CA ILE A 20 -9.25 12.39 0.43
C ILE A 20 -8.51 12.83 1.69
N THR A 21 -7.99 14.07 1.69
CA THR A 21 -7.40 14.70 2.87
C THR A 21 -8.42 14.70 3.99
N SER A 22 -9.64 15.21 3.74
CA SER A 22 -10.67 15.32 4.77
C SER A 22 -11.15 13.98 5.33
N LYS A 23 -11.04 12.90 4.55
CA LYS A 23 -11.35 11.54 5.00
C LYS A 23 -10.24 10.86 5.80
N LEU A 24 -9.01 11.33 5.68
CA LEU A 24 -7.82 10.74 6.31
C LEU A 24 -7.10 11.75 7.23
N MET A 25 -7.79 12.80 7.69
CA MET A 25 -7.20 13.83 8.57
C MET A 25 -6.80 13.29 9.93
N ASP A 26 -7.51 12.29 10.45
CA ASP A 26 -7.11 11.58 11.67
C ASP A 26 -5.92 10.67 11.34
N SER A 27 -4.72 11.23 11.48
CA SER A 27 -3.50 10.65 10.92
C SER A 27 -3.19 9.29 11.53
N ALA A 28 -3.03 8.28 10.68
CA ALA A 28 -2.35 7.05 11.04
C ALA A 28 -0.83 7.27 11.10
N ALA A 29 -0.14 6.48 11.94
CA ALA A 29 1.33 6.46 11.98
C ALA A 29 1.98 6.08 10.64
N LEU A 30 1.23 5.36 9.80
CA LEU A 30 1.57 4.99 8.44
C LEU A 30 0.28 4.72 7.65
N THR A 31 0.17 5.28 6.45
CA THR A 31 -0.82 4.83 5.47
C THR A 31 -0.15 3.89 4.47
N VAL A 32 -0.69 2.67 4.33
CA VAL A 32 -0.26 1.69 3.33
C VAL A 32 -1.36 1.54 2.29
N ALA A 33 -1.06 1.86 1.03
CA ALA A 33 -1.98 1.70 -0.08
C ALA A 33 -1.54 0.53 -0.97
N VAL A 34 -2.49 -0.33 -1.35
CA VAL A 34 -2.23 -1.58 -2.07
C VAL A 34 -3.12 -1.62 -3.30
N SER A 35 -2.56 -2.05 -4.43
CA SER A 35 -3.30 -2.18 -5.68
C SER A 35 -2.93 -3.46 -6.43
N ASP A 36 -3.90 -4.05 -7.13
CA ASP A 36 -3.65 -5.07 -8.16
C ASP A 36 -3.10 -4.44 -9.46
N TYR A 37 -2.90 -3.11 -9.49
CA TYR A 37 -2.15 -2.37 -10.51
C TYR A 37 -0.77 -1.94 -9.96
N MET A 38 0.06 -1.38 -10.83
CA MET A 38 1.33 -0.74 -10.45
C MET A 38 1.15 0.30 -9.33
N ARG A 39 2.20 0.48 -8.52
CA ARG A 39 2.25 1.48 -7.44
C ARG A 39 1.92 2.90 -7.89
N ALA A 40 2.19 3.22 -9.15
CA ALA A 40 1.85 4.50 -9.74
C ALA A 40 0.35 4.85 -9.62
N VAL A 41 -0.56 3.87 -9.55
CA VAL A 41 -2.00 4.12 -9.39
C VAL A 41 -2.33 4.71 -8.02
N PRO A 42 -2.07 4.04 -6.88
CA PRO A 42 -2.30 4.65 -5.57
C PRO A 42 -1.41 5.89 -5.36
N ASP A 43 -0.20 5.95 -5.92
CA ASP A 43 0.69 7.10 -5.76
C ASP A 43 0.15 8.40 -6.37
N GLN A 44 -0.82 8.32 -7.31
CA GLN A 44 -1.50 9.50 -7.85
C GLN A 44 -2.16 10.36 -6.76
N ILE A 45 -2.59 9.76 -5.64
CA ILE A 45 -3.27 10.49 -4.55
C ILE A 45 -2.37 10.78 -3.34
N SER A 46 -1.16 10.22 -3.31
CA SER A 46 -0.24 10.24 -2.15
C SER A 46 -0.03 11.65 -1.57
N ARG A 47 0.15 12.66 -2.44
CA ARG A 47 0.38 14.06 -2.05
C ARG A 47 -0.77 14.71 -1.28
N TRP A 48 -1.99 14.15 -1.34
CA TRP A 48 -3.16 14.65 -0.62
C TRP A 48 -3.51 13.80 0.60
N VAL A 49 -2.81 12.69 0.82
CA VAL A 49 -3.00 11.85 2.00
C VAL A 49 -2.11 12.39 3.12
N PRO A 50 -2.68 12.76 4.28
CA PRO A 50 -1.89 13.27 5.39
C PRO A 50 -0.92 12.23 5.93
N GLY A 51 0.30 12.70 6.24
CA GLY A 51 1.29 11.91 6.94
C GLY A 51 2.05 10.91 6.07
N PRO A 52 2.75 9.97 6.73
CA PRO A 52 3.49 8.89 6.10
C PRO A 52 2.71 8.05 5.07
N TRP A 53 3.34 7.79 3.93
CA TRP A 53 2.78 7.00 2.83
C TRP A 53 3.71 5.86 2.40
N GLN A 54 3.14 4.71 2.09
CA GLN A 54 3.79 3.58 1.43
C GLN A 54 2.81 2.92 0.47
N SER A 55 3.29 2.57 -0.72
CA SER A 55 2.49 1.89 -1.75
C SER A 55 3.04 0.50 -2.05
N LEU A 56 2.14 -0.46 -2.30
CA LEU A 56 2.41 -1.78 -2.87
C LEU A 56 1.59 -1.92 -4.16
N GLY A 57 2.16 -2.58 -5.15
CA GLY A 57 1.54 -2.71 -6.46
C GLY A 57 2.21 -3.79 -7.29
N THR A 58 1.55 -4.16 -8.38
CA THR A 58 1.93 -5.25 -9.28
C THR A 58 2.84 -4.75 -10.41
N ASP A 59 3.90 -4.04 -10.06
CA ASP A 59 4.86 -3.49 -11.02
C ASP A 59 5.61 -4.63 -11.75
N GLY A 60 5.69 -4.55 -13.08
CA GLY A 60 6.38 -5.53 -13.92
C GLY A 60 5.47 -6.21 -14.95
N PHE A 61 5.93 -7.33 -15.50
CA PHE A 61 5.16 -8.12 -16.47
C PHE A 61 4.29 -9.15 -15.77
N GLY A 62 3.11 -9.39 -16.34
CA GLY A 62 2.24 -10.49 -15.93
C GLY A 62 2.84 -11.86 -16.26
N PHE A 63 2.42 -12.87 -15.51
CA PHE A 63 2.76 -14.27 -15.72
C PHE A 63 1.57 -15.17 -15.37
N ALA A 64 1.61 -16.43 -15.79
CA ALA A 64 0.55 -17.38 -15.53
C ALA A 64 0.86 -18.18 -14.24
N ASP A 65 0.02 -18.01 -13.24
CA ASP A 65 0.02 -18.80 -12.01
C ASP A 65 -1.36 -18.68 -11.33
N THR A 66 -1.53 -19.36 -10.20
CA THR A 66 -2.60 -19.15 -9.25
C THR A 66 -2.63 -17.71 -8.72
N ARG A 67 -3.82 -17.20 -8.39
CA ARG A 67 -3.99 -15.83 -7.83
C ARG A 67 -3.19 -15.62 -6.54
N ALA A 68 -3.12 -16.64 -5.69
CA ALA A 68 -2.38 -16.57 -4.43
C ALA A 68 -0.88 -16.44 -4.68
N ALA A 69 -0.31 -17.28 -5.53
CA ALA A 69 1.11 -17.19 -5.90
C ALA A 69 1.41 -15.89 -6.64
N ALA A 70 0.51 -15.45 -7.54
CA ALA A 70 0.65 -14.18 -8.25
C ALA A 70 0.75 -12.98 -7.29
N ARG A 71 -0.16 -12.88 -6.32
CA ARG A 71 -0.15 -11.81 -5.31
C ARG A 71 1.08 -11.88 -4.41
N ARG A 72 1.55 -13.09 -4.05
CA ARG A 72 2.80 -13.27 -3.30
C ARG A 72 4.02 -12.79 -4.08
N THR A 73 4.12 -13.14 -5.36
CA THR A 73 5.23 -12.70 -6.22
C THR A 73 5.28 -11.17 -6.35
N PHE A 74 4.13 -10.53 -6.51
CA PHE A 74 4.04 -9.06 -6.55
C PHE A 74 4.04 -8.40 -5.16
N GLN A 75 4.06 -9.21 -4.08
CA GLN A 75 4.05 -8.75 -2.70
C GLN A 75 2.87 -7.83 -2.36
N VAL A 76 1.68 -8.19 -2.84
CA VAL A 76 0.41 -7.46 -2.59
C VAL A 76 -0.61 -8.29 -1.78
N ASP A 77 -0.20 -9.44 -1.26
CA ASP A 77 -1.02 -10.26 -0.36
C ASP A 77 -0.95 -9.78 1.11
N ALA A 78 -1.79 -10.37 1.97
CA ALA A 78 -1.97 -9.93 3.35
C ALA A 78 -0.65 -9.96 4.14
N GLU A 79 0.14 -11.00 3.97
CA GLU A 79 1.44 -11.17 4.61
C GLU A 79 2.43 -10.09 4.17
N SER A 80 2.49 -9.79 2.88
CA SER A 80 3.33 -8.71 2.35
C SER A 80 2.90 -7.35 2.90
N ILE A 81 1.59 -7.11 3.04
CA ILE A 81 1.05 -5.90 3.65
C ILE A 81 1.48 -5.77 5.12
N VAL A 82 1.48 -6.88 5.88
CA VAL A 82 1.94 -6.89 7.28
C VAL A 82 3.41 -6.51 7.36
N VAL A 83 4.29 -7.19 6.61
CA VAL A 83 5.73 -6.91 6.64
C VAL A 83 6.03 -5.48 6.17
N ALA A 84 5.37 -5.01 5.11
CA ALA A 84 5.47 -3.65 4.61
C ALA A 84 5.07 -2.60 5.67
N THR A 85 3.97 -2.86 6.38
CA THR A 85 3.49 -1.97 7.46
C THR A 85 4.48 -1.92 8.61
N LEU A 86 4.96 -3.08 9.08
CA LEU A 86 5.94 -3.17 10.15
C LEU A 86 7.26 -2.49 9.78
N ALA A 87 7.73 -2.67 8.55
CA ALA A 87 8.93 -2.00 8.04
C ALA A 87 8.76 -0.48 8.07
N GLY A 88 7.63 0.05 7.57
CA GLY A 88 7.35 1.48 7.59
C GLY A 88 7.21 2.04 9.02
N LEU A 89 6.65 1.29 9.96
CA LEU A 89 6.62 1.68 11.37
C LEU A 89 8.02 1.66 12.02
N ALA A 90 8.87 0.68 11.65
CA ALA A 90 10.23 0.55 12.17
C ALA A 90 11.14 1.68 11.69
N ASP A 91 11.01 2.10 10.43
CA ASP A 91 11.72 3.26 9.88
C ASP A 91 11.37 4.57 10.62
N ARG A 92 10.25 4.59 11.34
CA ARG A 92 9.78 5.70 12.18
C ARG A 92 10.09 5.51 13.66
N GLY A 93 10.77 4.43 14.03
CA GLY A 93 11.11 4.12 15.42
C GLY A 93 9.91 3.72 16.29
N LEU A 94 8.78 3.36 15.68
CA LEU A 94 7.56 2.98 16.41
C LEU A 94 7.52 1.49 16.76
N VAL A 95 8.32 0.67 16.07
CA VAL A 95 8.54 -0.75 16.37
C VAL A 95 10.02 -1.09 16.15
N ASP A 96 10.52 -2.14 16.81
CA ASP A 96 11.89 -2.60 16.61
C ASP A 96 12.06 -3.27 15.23
N ARG A 97 13.22 -3.09 14.58
CA ARG A 97 13.54 -3.74 13.31
C ARG A 97 13.56 -5.27 13.42
N SER A 98 13.79 -5.83 14.61
CA SER A 98 13.72 -7.27 14.85
C SER A 98 12.33 -7.82 14.56
N VAL A 99 11.27 -7.07 14.88
CA VAL A 99 9.88 -7.48 14.63
C VAL A 99 9.63 -7.66 13.13
N VAL A 100 10.22 -6.78 12.31
CA VAL A 100 10.13 -6.88 10.84
C VAL A 100 10.84 -8.14 10.34
N ARG A 101 12.04 -8.42 10.85
CA ARG A 101 12.81 -9.62 10.48
C ARG A 101 12.07 -10.90 10.87
N ASP A 102 11.50 -10.93 12.06
CA ASP A 102 10.80 -12.10 12.58
C ASP A 102 9.52 -12.35 11.76
N ALA A 103 8.75 -11.30 11.46
CA ALA A 103 7.58 -11.39 10.57
C ALA A 103 7.94 -11.81 9.14
N PHE A 104 9.03 -11.28 8.57
CA PHE A 104 9.52 -11.70 7.25
C PHE A 104 9.85 -13.20 7.24
N THR A 105 10.53 -13.68 8.28
CA THR A 105 10.95 -15.08 8.41
C THR A 105 9.75 -16.02 8.56
N GLU A 106 8.77 -15.63 9.38
CA GLU A 106 7.56 -16.42 9.63
C GLU A 106 6.65 -16.45 8.39
N LEU A 107 6.41 -15.28 7.79
CA LEU A 107 5.44 -15.12 6.72
C LEU A 107 5.99 -15.44 5.33
N ARG A 108 7.33 -15.50 5.17
CA ARG A 108 8.03 -15.96 3.96
C ARG A 108 7.59 -15.22 2.69
N ILE A 109 7.54 -13.89 2.75
CA ILE A 109 7.02 -13.03 1.67
C ILE A 109 7.92 -13.02 0.42
N ASP A 110 9.06 -13.70 0.46
CA ASP A 110 10.02 -13.93 -0.63
C ASP A 110 9.83 -15.28 -1.35
N ASP A 111 8.94 -16.15 -0.86
CA ASP A 111 8.68 -17.46 -1.44
C ASP A 111 7.23 -17.59 -1.97
N PRO A 112 7.01 -17.45 -3.29
CA PRO A 112 5.71 -17.71 -3.92
C PRO A 112 5.15 -19.10 -3.68
N THR A 113 6.01 -20.10 -3.43
CA THR A 113 5.54 -21.47 -3.17
C THR A 113 4.95 -21.65 -1.76
N ALA A 114 5.13 -20.68 -0.87
CA ALA A 114 4.50 -20.66 0.45
C ALA A 114 2.96 -20.57 0.36
N THR A 115 2.40 -20.15 -0.78
CA THR A 115 0.95 -20.12 -1.01
C THR A 115 0.39 -21.43 -1.57
N ARG A 116 1.18 -22.51 -1.61
CA ARG A 116 0.74 -23.80 -2.13
C ARG A 116 -0.43 -24.34 -1.33
N GLY A 117 -1.50 -24.73 -2.02
CA GLY A 117 -2.71 -25.27 -1.39
C GLY A 117 -3.69 -24.20 -0.88
N VAL A 118 -3.37 -22.91 -1.05
CA VAL A 118 -4.35 -21.83 -0.85
C VAL A 118 -5.43 -21.95 -1.93
N ALA A 119 -6.68 -21.94 -1.50
CA ALA A 119 -7.84 -22.07 -2.39
C ALA A 119 -7.83 -20.97 -3.46
N GLN A 120 -8.14 -21.34 -4.70
CA GLN A 120 -8.32 -20.37 -5.77
C GLN A 120 -9.70 -19.74 -5.69
N GLU A 121 -9.74 -18.44 -5.40
CA GLU A 121 -10.96 -17.65 -5.48
C GLU A 121 -11.16 -17.17 -6.92
N GLY A 122 -12.41 -17.17 -7.42
CA GLY A 122 -12.80 -16.50 -8.67
C GLY A 122 -12.53 -17.25 -9.98
N GLY A 123 -12.64 -18.59 -9.98
CA GLY A 123 -12.54 -19.41 -11.20
C GLY A 123 -13.78 -19.36 -12.12
N ASP A 124 -14.85 -18.71 -11.69
CA ASP A 124 -16.17 -18.76 -12.35
C ASP A 124 -16.50 -17.51 -13.19
N ALA A 125 -15.48 -16.83 -13.72
CA ALA A 125 -15.67 -15.63 -14.55
C ALA A 125 -15.78 -15.96 -16.05
#